data_AF-A0A1I7UZJ1-F1
#
_entry.id   AF-A0A1I7UZJ1-F1
#
_cell.length_a   1.000
_cell.length_b   1.000
_cell.length_c   1.000
_cell.angle_alpha   90.00
_cell.angle_beta   90.00
_cell.angle_gamma   90.00
#
_symmetry.space_group_name_H-M   'P 1'
#
loop_
_entity.id
_entity.type
_entity.pdbx_description
1 polymer ?
#
loop_
_entity_poly.entity_id
_entity_poly.type
_entity_poly.pdbx_seq_one_letter_code
_entity_poly.pdbx_strand_id
1 'polypeptide(L)'
;MKYAGIWQMPMYWEIEEYEVDRYIRTKGLSFCHRLPKDYDFALKWNYEYVRVEKWKCQELEDVLKIVRRSKEVILDESRLVSKNVNDLFNHWLENRIDGLKFLSIRMKSYVEFVTFEGIENRITDTTEEVNYKSYTGELYQLSPGKCVRRDDGVIASFSYDPTTRIFNFGVVNVVD
;
A
#
# COMPACT_ATOMS: atom_id res chain seq x y z
N MET A 1 15.27 -4.60 11.67
CA MET A 1 16.45 -4.71 10.77
C MET A 1 15.94 -4.68 9.33
N LYS A 2 16.67 -4.06 8.39
CA LYS A 2 16.19 -3.63 7.06
C LYS A 2 17.00 -4.32 5.96
N TYR A 3 16.42 -4.63 4.80
CA TYR A 3 17.22 -5.15 3.67
C TYR A 3 18.04 -4.00 3.07
N ALA A 4 19.37 -4.15 3.14
CA ALA A 4 20.30 -3.16 2.62
C ALA A 4 20.88 -3.53 1.24
N GLY A 5 20.90 -4.82 0.86
CA GLY A 5 21.56 -5.27 -0.37
C GLY A 5 23.05 -4.94 -0.46
N ILE A 6 23.80 -5.70 -1.25
CA ILE A 6 25.21 -5.43 -1.56
C ILE A 6 25.33 -5.25 -3.08
N TRP A 7 26.01 -4.19 -3.53
CA TRP A 7 26.10 -3.81 -4.96
C TRP A 7 26.82 -4.83 -5.87
N GLN A 8 27.36 -5.93 -5.34
CA GLN A 8 28.31 -6.82 -6.04
C GLN A 8 27.93 -8.32 -6.06
N MET A 9 26.77 -8.73 -5.52
CA MET A 9 26.34 -10.14 -5.48
C MET A 9 25.03 -10.36 -6.27
N PRO A 10 24.67 -11.61 -6.62
CA PRO A 10 23.39 -11.88 -7.28
C PRO A 10 22.25 -11.54 -6.31
N MET A 11 21.72 -10.32 -6.42
CA MET A 11 20.73 -9.73 -5.50
C MET A 11 19.52 -10.62 -5.24
N TYR A 12 19.18 -11.54 -6.15
CA TYR A 12 18.00 -12.38 -6.05
C TYR A 12 18.08 -13.41 -4.92
N TRP A 13 19.20 -14.12 -4.75
CA TRP A 13 19.32 -15.15 -3.70
C TRP A 13 19.32 -14.55 -2.29
N GLU A 14 19.92 -13.37 -2.12
CA GLU A 14 19.91 -12.64 -0.85
C GLU A 14 18.51 -12.14 -0.47
N ILE A 15 17.68 -11.78 -1.47
CA ILE A 15 16.30 -11.36 -1.21
C ILE A 15 15.46 -12.55 -0.75
N GLU A 16 15.56 -13.72 -1.40
CA GLU A 16 14.79 -14.90 -0.97
C GLU A 16 15.13 -15.32 0.46
N GLU A 17 16.42 -15.41 0.81
CA GLU A 17 16.85 -15.73 2.18
C GLU A 17 16.40 -14.67 3.18
N TYR A 18 16.52 -13.39 2.81
CA TYR A 18 16.02 -12.28 3.63
C TYR A 18 14.52 -12.39 3.87
N GLU A 19 13.73 -12.73 2.84
CA GLU A 19 12.29 -12.86 2.98
C GLU A 19 11.94 -14.01 3.94
N VAL A 20 12.61 -15.17 3.85
CA VAL A 20 12.41 -16.31 4.77
C VAL A 20 12.70 -15.89 6.21
N ASP A 21 13.90 -15.34 6.47
CA ASP A 21 14.32 -14.95 7.82
C ASP A 21 13.36 -13.91 8.41
N ARG A 22 12.96 -12.92 7.62
CA ARG A 22 12.04 -11.87 8.04
C ARG A 22 10.65 -12.35 8.32
N TYR A 23 10.12 -13.19 7.45
CA TYR A 23 8.81 -13.77 7.66
C TYR A 23 8.74 -14.50 9.00
N ILE A 24 9.75 -15.31 9.31
CA ILE A 24 9.85 -16.06 10.57
C ILE A 24 9.94 -15.11 11.77
N ARG A 25 10.76 -14.06 11.69
CA ARG A 25 11.05 -13.19 12.85
C ARG A 25 10.01 -12.11 13.12
N THR A 26 9.52 -11.46 12.07
CA THR A 26 8.70 -10.23 12.18
C THR A 26 7.41 -10.30 11.37
N LYS A 27 7.20 -11.36 10.58
CA LYS A 27 6.08 -11.49 9.64
C LYS A 27 5.96 -10.33 8.64
N GLY A 28 7.01 -9.55 8.45
CA GLY A 28 6.97 -8.35 7.60
C GLY A 28 8.30 -8.03 6.96
N LEU A 29 8.25 -7.31 5.84
CA LEU A 29 9.40 -6.99 5.00
C LEU A 29 9.65 -5.48 4.94
N SER A 30 10.92 -5.09 4.92
CA SER A 30 11.32 -3.70 4.74
C SER A 30 12.53 -3.62 3.82
N PHE A 31 12.29 -3.18 2.59
CA PHE A 31 13.30 -2.99 1.55
C PHE A 31 13.74 -1.53 1.51
N CYS A 32 14.98 -1.24 1.88
CA CYS A 32 15.46 0.14 2.08
C CYS A 32 16.45 0.60 1.01
N HIS A 33 16.79 -0.30 0.09
CA HIS A 33 17.67 -0.03 -1.04
C HIS A 33 16.93 -0.20 -2.35
N ARG A 34 17.57 0.28 -3.42
CA ARG A 34 17.02 0.18 -4.76
C ARG A 34 16.93 -1.29 -5.15
N LEU A 35 15.73 -1.75 -5.45
CA LEU A 35 15.50 -3.07 -6.01
C LEU A 35 15.83 -3.09 -7.51
N PRO A 36 16.17 -4.26 -8.07
CA PRO A 36 16.27 -4.44 -9.52
C PRO A 36 15.02 -3.92 -10.22
N LYS A 37 15.18 -3.35 -11.42
CA LYS A 37 14.03 -2.78 -12.17
C LYS A 37 13.01 -3.86 -12.55
N ASP A 38 13.49 -5.07 -12.72
CA ASP A 38 12.82 -6.31 -13.11
C ASP A 38 12.44 -7.19 -11.89
N TYR A 39 12.55 -6.66 -10.67
CA TYR A 39 12.14 -7.42 -9.48
C TYR A 39 10.61 -7.60 -9.46
N ASP A 40 10.18 -8.86 -9.58
CA ASP A 40 8.78 -9.24 -9.84
C ASP A 40 7.87 -9.24 -8.60
N PHE A 41 8.40 -8.98 -7.39
CA PHE A 41 7.63 -9.02 -6.12
C PHE A 41 6.71 -10.26 -5.98
N ALA A 42 7.20 -11.42 -6.40
CA ALA A 42 6.52 -12.70 -6.27
C ALA A 42 6.59 -13.22 -4.81
N LEU A 43 5.99 -12.47 -3.90
CA LEU A 43 5.98 -12.72 -2.45
C LEU A 43 5.39 -14.10 -2.12
N LYS A 44 6.15 -14.92 -1.39
CA LYS A 44 5.82 -16.33 -1.12
C LYS A 44 4.86 -16.51 0.07
N TRP A 45 4.83 -15.58 1.01
CA TRP A 45 4.00 -15.66 2.23
C TRP A 45 2.99 -14.52 2.34
N ASN A 46 2.10 -14.63 3.32
CA ASN A 46 1.21 -13.54 3.71
C ASN A 46 1.84 -12.74 4.86
N TYR A 47 2.13 -11.47 4.62
CA TYR A 47 2.84 -10.59 5.53
C TYR A 47 1.88 -9.67 6.30
N GLU A 48 2.28 -9.31 7.52
CA GLU A 48 1.63 -8.27 8.29
C GLU A 48 1.92 -6.89 7.69
N TYR A 49 3.15 -6.65 7.23
CA TYR A 49 3.49 -5.41 6.54
C TYR A 49 4.59 -5.63 5.49
N VAL A 50 4.55 -4.81 4.44
CA VAL A 50 5.64 -4.66 3.45
C VAL A 50 5.90 -3.18 3.24
N ARG A 51 7.13 -2.74 3.51
CA ARG A 51 7.61 -1.39 3.21
C ARG A 51 8.68 -1.42 2.15
N VAL A 52 8.55 -0.56 1.14
CA VAL A 52 9.53 -0.40 0.07
C VAL A 52 9.92 1.08 -0.01
N GLU A 53 11.14 1.40 0.40
CA GLU A 53 11.59 2.79 0.51
C GLU A 53 12.05 3.36 -0.84
N LYS A 54 12.70 2.53 -1.67
CA LYS A 54 13.41 2.98 -2.88
C LYS A 54 13.07 2.15 -4.11
N TRP A 55 11.79 2.12 -4.47
CA TRP A 55 11.35 1.42 -5.68
C TRP A 55 10.49 2.32 -6.53
N LYS A 56 10.93 2.54 -7.77
CA LYS A 56 10.20 3.37 -8.73
C LYS A 56 9.20 2.53 -9.49
N CYS A 57 8.29 1.88 -8.76
CA CYS A 57 7.19 1.10 -9.32
C CYS A 57 6.49 1.92 -10.41
N GLN A 58 6.41 1.37 -11.62
CA GLN A 58 5.72 1.99 -12.75
C GLN A 58 4.37 1.36 -13.01
N GLU A 59 4.23 0.08 -12.68
CA GLU A 59 3.09 -0.74 -13.04
C GLU A 59 2.25 -1.04 -11.80
N LEU A 60 0.94 -0.94 -11.96
CA LEU A 60 0.01 -1.28 -10.88
C LEU A 60 0.10 -2.77 -10.52
N GLU A 61 0.36 -3.65 -11.47
CA GLU A 61 0.35 -5.10 -11.24
C GLU A 61 1.36 -5.52 -10.17
N ASP A 62 2.54 -4.89 -10.12
CA ASP A 62 3.52 -5.18 -9.08
C ASP A 62 3.04 -4.75 -7.69
N VAL A 63 2.31 -3.63 -7.60
CA VAL A 63 1.65 -3.22 -6.35
C VAL A 63 0.59 -4.24 -5.96
N LEU A 64 -0.21 -4.73 -6.93
CA LEU A 64 -1.24 -5.74 -6.69
C LEU A 64 -0.65 -7.05 -6.15
N LYS A 65 0.52 -7.49 -6.65
CA LYS A 65 1.22 -8.65 -6.09
C LYS A 65 1.54 -8.47 -4.60
N ILE A 66 1.98 -7.28 -4.21
CA ILE A 66 2.31 -6.96 -2.81
C ILE A 66 1.05 -6.87 -1.96
N VAL A 67 0.03 -6.09 -2.37
CA VAL A 67 -1.19 -5.87 -1.56
C VAL A 67 -2.03 -7.15 -1.40
N ARG A 68 -2.01 -8.07 -2.36
CA ARG A 68 -2.69 -9.38 -2.23
C ARG A 68 -2.06 -10.26 -1.15
N ARG A 69 -0.81 -9.99 -0.78
CA ARG A 69 -0.03 -10.77 0.19
C ARG A 69 0.27 -10.01 1.47
N SER A 70 -0.28 -8.82 1.66
CA SER A 70 0.12 -7.96 2.78
C SER A 70 -1.10 -7.28 3.41
N LYS A 71 -1.11 -7.19 4.75
CA LYS A 71 -2.13 -6.39 5.44
C LYS A 71 -1.81 -4.89 5.37
N GLU A 72 -0.54 -4.54 5.44
CA GLU A 72 -0.06 -3.17 5.37
C GLU A 72 0.97 -3.03 4.24
N VAL A 73 0.84 -2.00 3.41
CA VAL A 73 1.82 -1.69 2.36
C VAL A 73 2.21 -0.21 2.42
N ILE A 74 3.51 0.06 2.46
CA ILE A 74 4.06 1.43 2.44
C ILE A 74 5.06 1.55 1.29
N LEU A 75 4.77 2.42 0.33
CA LEU A 75 5.62 2.74 -0.82
C LEU A 75 6.09 4.20 -0.70
N ASP A 76 7.30 4.40 -0.16
CA ASP A 76 7.83 5.75 0.09
C ASP A 76 8.23 6.48 -1.21
N GLU A 77 8.52 5.72 -2.27
CA GLU A 77 8.67 6.17 -3.64
C GLU A 77 7.73 5.38 -4.56
N SER A 78 7.11 6.05 -5.53
CA SER A 78 6.37 5.39 -6.61
C SER A 78 6.26 6.32 -7.83
N ARG A 79 5.88 5.77 -8.99
CA ARG A 79 5.48 6.56 -10.17
C ARG A 79 3.98 6.50 -10.44
N LEU A 80 3.20 6.00 -9.49
CA LEU A 80 1.77 5.80 -9.64
C LEU A 80 1.02 7.13 -9.73
N VAL A 81 -0.06 7.12 -10.50
CA VAL A 81 -0.94 8.27 -10.75
C VAL A 81 -2.38 7.92 -10.37
N SER A 82 -3.30 8.89 -10.39
CA SER A 82 -4.72 8.67 -10.05
C SER A 82 -5.37 7.46 -10.68
N LYS A 83 -5.10 7.19 -11.96
CA LYS A 83 -5.64 6.00 -12.64
C LYS A 83 -5.25 4.71 -11.91
N ASN A 84 -4.00 4.59 -11.45
CA ASN A 84 -3.56 3.42 -10.71
C ASN A 84 -4.27 3.28 -9.35
N VAL A 85 -4.62 4.39 -8.69
CA VAL A 85 -5.38 4.36 -7.43
C VAL A 85 -6.84 3.97 -7.68
N ASN A 86 -7.46 4.49 -8.74
CA ASN A 86 -8.80 4.09 -9.18
C ASN A 86 -8.86 2.58 -9.46
N ASP A 87 -7.93 2.07 -10.27
CA ASP A 87 -7.82 0.64 -10.57
C ASP A 87 -7.60 -0.18 -9.28
N LEU A 88 -6.78 0.30 -8.33
CA LEU A 88 -6.58 -0.35 -7.04
C LEU A 88 -7.87 -0.38 -6.19
N PHE A 89 -8.65 0.69 -6.19
CA PHE A 89 -9.97 0.71 -5.53
C PHE A 89 -10.91 -0.28 -6.17
N ASN A 90 -11.00 -0.34 -7.50
CA ASN A 90 -11.82 -1.32 -8.20
C ASN A 90 -11.40 -2.76 -7.83
N HIS A 91 -10.09 -3.04 -7.78
CA HIS A 91 -9.62 -4.34 -7.29
C HIS A 91 -9.96 -4.63 -5.82
N TRP A 92 -9.88 -3.63 -4.95
CA TRP A 92 -10.24 -3.80 -3.54
C TRP A 92 -11.76 -4.00 -3.34
N LEU A 93 -12.57 -3.32 -4.15
CA LEU A 93 -14.04 -3.40 -4.16
C LEU A 93 -14.54 -4.71 -4.76
N GLU A 94 -14.09 -5.05 -5.97
CA GLU A 94 -14.64 -6.12 -6.80
C GLU A 94 -13.85 -7.43 -6.67
N ASN A 95 -12.52 -7.36 -6.63
CA ASN A 95 -11.65 -8.55 -6.64
C ASN A 95 -11.26 -9.02 -5.23
N ARG A 96 -11.90 -8.45 -4.18
CA ARG A 96 -11.81 -8.93 -2.80
C ARG A 96 -10.37 -9.04 -2.27
N ILE A 97 -9.58 -7.96 -2.38
CA ILE A 97 -8.30 -7.83 -1.67
C ILE A 97 -8.57 -7.59 -0.17
N ASP A 98 -9.19 -8.58 0.48
CA ASP A 98 -9.77 -8.49 1.83
C ASP A 98 -8.70 -8.40 2.93
N GLY A 99 -7.50 -8.90 2.64
CA GLY A 99 -6.36 -8.86 3.53
C GLY A 99 -5.80 -7.46 3.75
N LEU A 100 -5.94 -6.56 2.76
CA LEU A 100 -5.38 -5.22 2.83
C LEU A 100 -6.16 -4.37 3.85
N LYS A 101 -5.43 -3.88 4.85
CA LYS A 101 -5.92 -3.00 5.92
C LYS A 101 -5.35 -1.60 5.82
N PHE A 102 -4.17 -1.42 5.25
CA PHE A 102 -3.56 -0.10 5.07
C PHE A 102 -2.64 -0.04 3.87
N LEU A 103 -2.65 1.11 3.20
CA LEU A 103 -1.82 1.43 2.06
C LEU A 103 -1.39 2.89 2.15
N SER A 104 -0.08 3.14 2.09
CA SER A 104 0.49 4.49 1.94
C SER A 104 1.36 4.53 0.69
N ILE A 105 1.11 5.50 -0.19
CA ILE A 105 1.82 5.65 -1.45
C ILE A 105 2.20 7.11 -1.65
N ARG A 106 3.49 7.38 -1.86
CA ARG A 106 3.91 8.66 -2.42
C ARG A 106 3.62 8.67 -3.93
N MET A 107 2.65 9.47 -4.34
CA MET A 107 2.17 9.53 -5.72
C MET A 107 3.00 10.45 -6.60
N LYS A 108 3.02 10.16 -7.91
CA LYS A 108 3.57 11.05 -8.93
C LYS A 108 2.63 12.24 -9.19
N SER A 109 1.34 11.97 -9.29
CA SER A 109 0.29 12.98 -9.51
C SER A 109 -1.06 12.45 -9.08
N TYR A 110 -1.85 13.28 -8.43
CA TYR A 110 -3.20 12.99 -7.97
C TYR A 110 -4.17 14.03 -8.51
N VAL A 111 -5.24 13.57 -9.15
CA VAL A 111 -6.41 14.31 -9.59
C VAL A 111 -7.62 13.56 -9.09
N GLU A 112 -8.34 14.15 -8.15
CA GLU A 112 -9.43 13.50 -7.42
C GLU A 112 -10.50 12.92 -8.34
N PHE A 113 -10.95 13.71 -9.32
CA PHE A 113 -11.96 13.28 -10.31
C PHE A 113 -11.56 11.97 -11.02
N VAL A 114 -10.29 11.84 -11.43
CA VAL A 114 -9.77 10.64 -12.09
C VAL A 114 -9.66 9.46 -11.11
N THR A 115 -9.40 9.73 -9.83
CA THR A 115 -9.31 8.68 -8.81
C THR A 115 -10.66 8.00 -8.54
N PHE A 116 -11.77 8.72 -8.69
CA PHE A 116 -13.11 8.21 -8.33
C PHE A 116 -13.99 7.86 -9.52
N GLU A 117 -13.48 8.00 -10.74
CA GLU A 117 -14.23 7.69 -11.96
C GLU A 117 -14.89 6.31 -11.88
N GLY A 118 -16.23 6.28 -11.98
CA GLY A 118 -17.04 5.06 -11.96
C GLY A 118 -17.37 4.50 -10.57
N ILE A 119 -16.84 5.09 -9.49
CA ILE A 119 -17.12 4.66 -8.10
C ILE A 119 -17.61 5.82 -7.22
N GLU A 120 -17.97 6.96 -7.80
CA GLU A 120 -18.32 8.19 -7.07
C GLU A 120 -19.46 7.97 -6.09
N ASN A 121 -20.44 7.13 -6.46
CA ASN A 121 -21.58 6.77 -5.62
C ASN A 121 -21.20 5.92 -4.38
N ARG A 122 -19.98 5.40 -4.32
CA ARG A 122 -19.44 4.65 -3.18
C ARG A 122 -18.58 5.52 -2.26
N ILE A 123 -18.34 6.78 -2.63
CA ILE A 123 -17.49 7.72 -1.90
C ILE A 123 -18.34 8.66 -1.05
N THR A 124 -17.91 8.89 0.20
CA THR A 124 -18.51 9.87 1.10
C THR A 124 -17.44 10.72 1.76
N ASP A 125 -17.70 12.00 2.00
CA ASP A 125 -16.81 12.84 2.80
C ASP A 125 -16.89 12.48 4.28
N THR A 126 -15.77 12.60 5.00
CA THR A 126 -15.71 12.46 6.45
C THR A 126 -14.85 13.56 7.08
N THR A 127 -15.36 14.15 8.16
CA THR A 127 -14.67 15.15 8.97
C THR A 127 -14.12 14.56 10.27
N GLU A 128 -14.48 13.33 10.61
CA GLU A 128 -13.95 12.65 11.79
C GLU A 128 -12.47 12.40 11.59
N GLU A 129 -11.63 12.76 12.56
CA GLU A 129 -10.19 12.54 12.47
C GLU A 129 -9.87 11.08 12.77
N VAL A 130 -9.32 10.38 11.77
CA VAL A 130 -8.94 8.99 11.84
C VAL A 130 -7.46 8.90 11.50
N ASN A 131 -6.73 8.28 12.41
CA ASN A 131 -5.32 7.99 12.24
C ASN A 131 -5.11 6.48 12.24
N TYR A 132 -4.21 6.00 11.40
CA TYR A 132 -3.74 4.63 11.38
C TYR A 132 -2.38 4.54 12.04
N LYS A 133 -2.21 3.60 12.97
CA LYS A 133 -0.91 3.27 13.54
C LYS A 133 -0.35 2.05 12.81
N SER A 134 0.76 2.24 12.10
CA SER A 134 1.39 1.17 11.35
C SER A 134 2.00 0.11 12.26
N TYR A 135 2.30 -1.06 11.69
CA TYR A 135 3.08 -2.12 12.35
C TYR A 135 4.48 -1.63 12.76
N THR A 136 5.03 -0.62 12.09
CA THR A 136 6.30 0.04 12.45
C THR A 136 6.14 1.12 13.53
N GLY A 137 4.91 1.43 13.93
CA GLY A 137 4.58 2.40 14.97
C GLY A 137 4.42 3.85 14.48
N GLU A 138 4.57 4.09 13.18
CA GLU A 138 4.33 5.39 12.55
C GLU A 138 2.83 5.69 12.52
N LEU A 139 2.47 6.98 12.65
CA LEU A 139 1.09 7.43 12.56
C LEU A 139 0.83 8.04 11.18
N TYR A 140 -0.25 7.59 10.54
CA TYR A 140 -0.69 8.06 9.23
C TYR A 140 -2.09 8.60 9.32
N GLN A 141 -2.26 9.85 8.87
CA GLN A 141 -3.56 10.48 8.82
C GLN A 141 -4.39 9.89 7.68
N LEU A 142 -5.58 9.36 8.00
CA LEU A 142 -6.58 8.89 7.06
C LEU A 142 -7.71 9.89 6.85
N SER A 143 -7.92 10.82 7.80
CA SER A 143 -8.93 11.88 7.69
C SER A 143 -8.61 13.09 8.60
N PRO A 144 -9.26 14.28 8.42
CA PRO A 144 -10.36 14.59 7.49
C PRO A 144 -10.04 14.22 6.04
N GLY A 145 -11.02 13.63 5.37
CA GLY A 145 -10.79 12.94 4.09
C GLY A 145 -12.08 12.35 3.55
N LYS A 146 -11.97 11.20 2.90
CA LYS A 146 -13.09 10.50 2.29
C LYS A 146 -13.13 9.05 2.71
N CYS A 147 -14.31 8.46 2.63
CA CYS A 147 -14.51 7.04 2.85
C CYS A 147 -14.98 6.38 1.55
N VAL A 148 -14.59 5.12 1.37
CA VAL A 148 -15.12 4.23 0.34
C VAL A 148 -15.77 3.03 1.01
N ARG A 149 -16.99 2.68 0.59
CA ARG A 149 -17.74 1.54 1.10
C ARG A 149 -17.75 0.39 0.10
N ARG A 150 -17.44 -0.81 0.60
CA ARG A 150 -17.54 -2.06 -0.13
C ARG A 150 -18.88 -2.76 0.12
N ASP A 151 -19.27 -3.66 -0.79
CA ASP A 151 -20.59 -4.31 -0.78
C ASP A 151 -20.82 -5.22 0.43
N ASP A 152 -19.76 -5.69 1.09
CA ASP A 152 -19.84 -6.44 2.35
C ASP A 152 -19.95 -5.54 3.59
N GLY A 153 -20.10 -4.23 3.42
CA GLY A 153 -20.21 -3.27 4.50
C GLY A 153 -18.87 -2.79 5.06
N VAL A 154 -17.73 -3.31 4.60
CA VAL A 154 -16.41 -2.80 5.02
C VAL A 154 -16.23 -1.37 4.50
N ILE A 155 -15.78 -0.48 5.39
CA ILE A 155 -15.49 0.92 5.07
C ILE A 155 -13.98 1.13 5.18
N ALA A 156 -13.43 1.91 4.26
CA ALA A 156 -12.07 2.39 4.36
C ALA A 156 -12.03 3.91 4.23
N SER A 157 -11.25 4.55 5.07
CA SER A 157 -10.95 5.98 4.99
C SER A 157 -9.69 6.21 4.20
N PHE A 158 -9.62 7.32 3.49
CA PHE A 158 -8.45 7.72 2.76
C PHE A 158 -8.31 9.24 2.67
N SER A 159 -7.06 9.67 2.53
CA SER A 159 -6.66 11.07 2.42
C SER A 159 -5.53 11.21 1.41
N TYR A 160 -5.40 12.42 0.85
CA TYR A 160 -4.26 12.79 0.04
C TYR A 160 -3.71 14.13 0.52
N ASP A 161 -2.44 14.16 0.89
CA ASP A 161 -1.74 15.40 1.23
C ASP A 161 -0.99 15.92 -0.02
N PRO A 162 -1.36 17.08 -0.59
CA PRO A 162 -0.70 17.64 -1.76
C PRO A 162 0.73 18.11 -1.49
N THR A 163 1.10 18.39 -0.24
CA THR A 163 2.43 18.86 0.16
C THR A 163 3.45 17.72 0.09
N THR A 164 3.13 16.60 0.73
CA THR A 164 3.99 15.40 0.73
C THR A 164 3.74 14.49 -0.47
N ARG A 165 2.62 14.69 -1.18
CA ARG A 165 2.08 13.85 -2.25
C ARG A 165 1.78 12.43 -1.80
N ILE A 166 1.47 12.26 -0.51
CA ILE A 166 1.18 10.95 0.08
C ILE A 166 -0.33 10.74 0.02
N PHE A 167 -0.71 9.63 -0.58
CA PHE A 167 -2.04 9.06 -0.49
C PHE A 167 -2.03 7.97 0.58
N ASN A 168 -2.92 8.08 1.57
CA ASN A 168 -3.13 7.07 2.59
C ASN A 168 -4.53 6.48 2.44
N PHE A 169 -4.64 5.17 2.58
CA PHE A 169 -5.87 4.41 2.63
C PHE A 169 -5.80 3.45 3.82
N GLY A 170 -6.89 3.31 4.55
CA GLY A 170 -6.98 2.33 5.62
C GLY A 170 -8.39 1.91 5.93
N VAL A 171 -8.58 0.61 6.16
CA VAL A 171 -9.85 0.04 6.58
C VAL A 171 -10.16 0.54 7.99
N VAL A 172 -11.32 1.18 8.13
CA VAL A 172 -11.84 1.58 9.44
C VAL A 172 -12.72 0.45 9.95
N ASN A 173 -12.42 -0.06 11.14
CA ASN A 173 -13.34 -0.99 11.78
C ASN A 173 -14.61 -0.19 12.11
N VAL A 174 -15.72 -0.58 11.49
CA VAL A 174 -17.04 -0.21 12.01
C VAL A 174 -17.12 -0.89 13.37
N VAL A 175 -17.01 -0.10 14.43
CA VAL A 175 -17.31 -0.59 15.78
C VAL A 175 -18.82 -0.79 15.81
N ASP A 176 -19.26 -2.05 15.79
CA ASP A 176 -20.63 -2.42 16.15
C ASP A 176 -20.89 -2.09 17.62
#